data_AF-X1FSH6-F1
#
_entry.id   AF-X1FSH6-F1
#
_cell.length_a   1.000
_cell.length_b   1.000
_cell.length_c   1.000
_cell.angle_alpha   90.00
_cell.angle_beta   90.00
_cell.angle_gamma   90.00
#
_symmetry.space_group_name_H-M   'P 1'
#
loop_
_entity.id
_entity.type
_entity.pdbx_description
1 polymer ?
#
loop_
_entity_poly.entity_id
_entity_poly.type
_entity_poly.pdbx_seq_one_letter_code
_entity_poly.pdbx_strand_id
1 'polypeptide(L)'
;FSDIEECLDVKFRENKTVTGGVVPSENLPAIVPVVKPNTDYVDFDIFLPGCPPTSKLILTAVTALLNGQPIELEPHTVCHYCDREKKDTPVEKILRPYEGIADPDRCLLEQGYICVGSATWGLCEGLCVNKGATCRGCYGPPP
;
A
#
# COMPACT_ATOMS: atom_id res chain seq x y z
N PHE A 1 7.86 11.37 -12.95
CA PHE A 1 8.67 10.48 -13.78
C PHE A 1 7.75 9.75 -14.71
N SER A 2 7.81 10.12 -15.98
CA SER A 2 7.00 9.57 -17.06
C SER A 2 7.68 8.37 -17.72
N ASP A 3 9.02 8.29 -17.64
CA ASP A 3 9.83 7.19 -18.15
C ASP A 3 11.09 6.94 -17.29
N ILE A 4 11.89 5.96 -17.71
CA ILE A 4 13.10 5.54 -17.01
C ILE A 4 14.23 6.59 -17.10
N GLU A 5 14.34 7.34 -18.19
CA GLU A 5 15.38 8.36 -18.32
C GLU A 5 15.15 9.50 -17.34
N GLU A 6 13.90 9.97 -17.17
CA GLU A 6 13.60 10.99 -16.16
C GLU A 6 13.96 10.50 -14.72
N CYS A 7 13.81 9.21 -14.45
CA CYS A 7 14.22 8.62 -13.16
C CYS A 7 15.75 8.65 -13.00
N LEU A 8 16.48 8.29 -14.06
CA LEU A 8 17.94 8.28 -14.08
C LEU A 8 18.51 9.70 -13.96
N ASP A 9 17.89 10.67 -14.62
CA ASP A 9 18.26 12.09 -14.56
C ASP A 9 18.19 12.61 -13.12
N VAL A 10 17.04 12.46 -12.47
CA VAL A 10 16.87 12.96 -11.10
C VAL A 10 17.77 12.24 -10.11
N LYS A 11 18.11 10.97 -10.35
CA LYS A 11 18.97 10.22 -9.43
C LYS A 11 20.45 10.50 -9.63
N PHE A 12 20.92 10.56 -10.87
CA PHE A 12 22.35 10.46 -11.20
C PHE A 12 22.92 11.66 -11.96
N ARG A 13 22.10 12.59 -12.46
CA ARG A 13 22.57 13.72 -13.28
C ARG A 13 22.16 15.07 -12.70
N GLU A 14 20.88 15.26 -12.41
CA GLU A 14 20.27 16.56 -12.07
C GLU A 14 20.11 16.79 -10.56
N ASN A 15 20.42 15.79 -9.73
CA ASN A 15 20.36 15.97 -8.29
C ASN A 15 21.35 17.04 -7.85
N LYS A 16 20.93 17.96 -6.96
CA LYS A 16 21.74 19.08 -6.46
C LYS A 16 23.12 18.70 -5.91
N THR A 17 23.28 17.45 -5.48
CA THR A 17 24.50 16.95 -4.84
C THR A 17 25.40 16.14 -5.78
N VAL A 18 24.97 15.89 -7.02
CA VAL A 18 25.72 15.11 -7.99
C VAL A 18 26.82 15.95 -8.63
N THR A 19 28.01 15.35 -8.74
CA THR A 19 29.13 15.88 -9.53
C THR A 19 29.56 14.83 -10.55
N GLY A 20 29.70 15.21 -11.83
CA GLY A 20 30.15 14.32 -12.90
C GLY A 20 29.04 13.56 -13.65
N GLY A 21 27.85 13.39 -13.05
CA GLY A 21 26.60 13.11 -13.79
C GLY A 21 26.56 11.85 -14.67
N VAL A 22 27.07 10.71 -14.18
CA VAL A 22 27.10 9.45 -14.95
C VAL A 22 26.15 8.42 -14.32
N VAL A 23 25.33 7.79 -15.17
CA VAL A 23 24.50 6.65 -14.76
C VAL A 23 25.39 5.40 -14.64
N PRO A 24 25.43 4.75 -13.47
CA PRO A 24 26.21 3.52 -13.30
C PRO A 24 25.68 2.39 -14.20
N SER A 25 26.57 1.69 -14.89
CA SER A 25 26.24 0.56 -15.76
C SER A 25 27.15 -0.66 -15.57
N GLU A 26 28.28 -0.50 -14.89
CA GLU A 26 29.23 -1.59 -14.69
C GLU A 26 28.76 -2.52 -13.56
N ASN A 27 28.72 -3.84 -13.82
CA ASN A 27 28.31 -4.87 -12.87
C ASN A 27 26.89 -4.68 -12.29
N LEU A 28 25.98 -4.07 -13.06
CA LEU A 28 24.59 -3.82 -12.67
C LEU A 28 23.61 -4.36 -13.72
N PRO A 29 22.47 -4.92 -13.31
CA PRO A 29 21.40 -5.25 -14.25
C PRO A 29 20.79 -3.99 -14.86
N ALA A 30 20.32 -4.10 -16.09
CA ALA A 30 19.54 -3.03 -16.71
C ALA A 30 18.19 -2.85 -15.99
N ILE A 31 17.71 -1.61 -15.90
CA ILE A 31 16.38 -1.31 -15.36
C ILE A 31 15.36 -1.44 -16.50
N VAL A 32 14.34 -2.27 -16.28
CA VAL A 32 13.24 -2.43 -17.23
C VAL A 32 12.39 -1.15 -17.31
N PRO A 33 11.79 -0.83 -18.48
CA PRO A 33 11.05 0.41 -18.66
C PRO A 33 9.75 0.49 -17.85
N VAL A 34 9.20 -0.65 -17.41
CA VAL A 34 7.94 -0.73 -16.65
C VAL A 34 8.09 -1.79 -15.55
N VAL A 35 7.65 -1.44 -14.34
CA VAL A 35 7.54 -2.40 -13.22
C VAL A 35 6.37 -3.34 -13.49
N LYS A 36 6.62 -4.65 -13.45
CA LYS A 36 5.60 -5.69 -13.61
C LYS A 36 5.48 -6.50 -12.32
N PRO A 37 4.28 -6.97 -11.96
CA PRO A 37 4.11 -7.87 -10.84
C PRO A 37 4.79 -9.21 -11.11
N ASN A 38 5.25 -9.90 -10.06
CA ASN A 38 5.93 -11.20 -10.23
C ASN A 38 5.02 -12.27 -10.87
N THR A 39 3.70 -12.14 -10.71
CA THR A 39 2.69 -13.02 -11.31
C THR A 39 2.69 -13.00 -12.85
N ASP A 40 3.28 -11.98 -13.48
CA ASP A 40 3.47 -11.95 -14.94
C ASP A 40 4.62 -12.86 -15.41
N TYR A 41 5.48 -13.30 -14.48
CA TYR A 41 6.68 -14.08 -14.79
C TYR A 41 6.63 -15.51 -14.26
N VAL A 42 6.01 -15.72 -13.10
CA VAL A 42 5.91 -17.04 -12.45
C VAL A 42 4.57 -17.16 -11.74
N ASP A 43 4.06 -18.38 -11.67
CA ASP A 43 2.85 -18.70 -10.91
C ASP A 43 3.13 -18.64 -9.40
N PHE A 44 2.16 -18.15 -8.63
CA PHE A 44 2.23 -18.08 -7.16
C PHE A 44 1.12 -18.92 -6.56
N ASP A 45 1.46 -19.82 -5.64
CA ASP A 45 0.47 -20.62 -4.91
C ASP A 45 -0.29 -19.79 -3.87
N ILE A 46 0.39 -18.80 -3.26
CA ILE A 46 -0.13 -17.98 -2.16
C ILE A 46 0.31 -16.53 -2.36
N PHE A 47 -0.62 -15.60 -2.12
CA PHE A 47 -0.34 -14.17 -2.08
C PHE A 47 -0.45 -13.64 -0.64
N LEU A 48 0.63 -13.06 -0.12
CA LEU A 48 0.64 -12.38 1.17
C LEU A 48 0.74 -10.87 0.95
N PRO A 49 -0.39 -10.13 0.98
CA PRO A 49 -0.39 -8.70 0.73
C PRO A 49 0.24 -7.90 1.89
N GLY A 50 0.69 -6.69 1.56
CA GLY A 50 1.13 -5.69 2.52
C GLY A 50 2.46 -5.03 2.13
N CYS A 51 2.66 -3.80 2.58
CA CYS A 51 3.91 -3.06 2.39
C CYS A 51 4.43 -2.52 3.74
N PRO A 52 4.97 -3.39 4.61
CA PRO A 52 5.07 -4.86 4.48
C PRO A 52 3.82 -5.60 5.02
N PRO A 53 3.70 -6.92 4.76
CA PRO A 53 2.76 -7.79 5.49
C PRO A 53 3.04 -7.74 7.00
N THR A 54 2.02 -7.95 7.84
CA THR A 54 2.20 -7.97 9.30
C THR A 54 2.98 -9.20 9.75
N SER A 55 3.73 -9.10 10.84
CA SER A 55 4.42 -10.26 11.43
C SER A 55 3.46 -11.39 11.81
N LYS A 56 2.23 -11.04 12.24
CA LYS A 56 1.16 -11.99 12.52
C LYS A 56 0.74 -12.75 11.27
N LEU A 57 0.51 -12.04 10.15
CA LEU A 57 0.14 -12.67 8.88
C LEU A 57 1.24 -13.61 8.37
N ILE A 58 2.50 -13.19 8.45
CA ILE A 58 3.66 -14.02 8.07
C ILE A 58 3.72 -15.28 8.95
N LEU A 59 3.59 -15.14 10.27
CA LEU A 59 3.60 -16.27 11.20
C LEU A 59 2.45 -17.24 10.93
N THR A 60 1.23 -16.74 10.70
CA THR A 60 0.07 -17.55 10.34
C THR A 60 0.33 -18.36 9.07
N ALA A 61 0.81 -17.70 8.00
CA ALA A 61 1.08 -18.35 6.73
C ALA A 61 2.16 -19.45 6.86
N VAL A 62 3.28 -19.15 7.51
CA VAL A 62 4.37 -20.12 7.71
C VAL A 62 3.90 -21.29 8.58
N THR A 63 3.13 -21.03 9.63
CA THR A 63 2.62 -22.09 10.52
C THR A 63 1.65 -23.01 9.80
N ALA A 64 0.73 -22.47 8.98
CA ALA A 64 -0.18 -23.26 8.18
C ALA A 64 0.57 -24.15 7.18
N LEU A 65 1.55 -23.59 6.47
CA LEU A 65 2.40 -24.32 5.54
C LEU A 65 3.16 -25.48 6.22
N LEU A 66 3.79 -25.24 7.36
CA LEU A 66 4.53 -26.27 8.10
C LEU A 66 3.63 -27.41 8.60
N ASN A 67 2.36 -27.13 8.87
CA ASN A 67 1.37 -28.12 9.32
C ASN A 67 0.58 -28.76 8.17
N GLY A 68 0.87 -28.43 6.91
CA GLY A 68 0.12 -28.90 5.75
C GLY A 68 -1.35 -28.47 5.76
N GLN A 69 -1.66 -27.32 6.37
CA GLN A 69 -3.01 -26.75 6.44
C GLN A 69 -3.19 -25.65 5.40
N PRO A 70 -4.43 -25.43 4.91
CA PRO A 70 -4.71 -24.29 4.05
C PRO A 70 -4.50 -22.96 4.80
N ILE A 71 -4.11 -21.93 4.06
CA ILE A 71 -4.03 -20.56 4.59
C ILE A 71 -5.39 -19.91 4.39
N GLU A 72 -6.14 -19.75 5.46
CA GLU A 72 -7.42 -19.05 5.47
C GLU A 72 -7.21 -17.59 5.87
N LEU A 73 -7.58 -16.66 4.97
CA LEU A 73 -7.47 -15.22 5.18
C LEU A 73 -8.86 -14.59 5.13
N GLU A 74 -9.17 -13.76 6.13
CA GLU A 74 -10.48 -13.11 6.24
C GLU A 74 -10.76 -12.19 5.05
N PRO A 75 -11.88 -12.34 4.32
CA PRO A 75 -12.17 -11.61 3.08
C PRO A 75 -12.78 -10.22 3.35
N HIS A 76 -12.28 -9.52 4.36
CA HIS A 76 -12.84 -8.25 4.81
C HIS A 76 -11.97 -7.07 4.42
N THR A 77 -12.59 -5.95 4.09
CA THR A 77 -11.87 -4.70 3.82
C THR A 77 -11.42 -4.02 5.11
N VAL A 78 -10.55 -3.03 5.00
CA VAL A 78 -10.10 -2.23 6.17
C VAL A 78 -11.27 -1.60 6.93
N CYS A 79 -12.39 -1.29 6.25
CA CYS A 79 -13.57 -0.73 6.90
C CYS A 79 -14.19 -1.64 7.97
N HIS A 80 -14.07 -2.97 7.83
CA HIS A 80 -14.54 -3.93 8.82
C HIS A 80 -13.79 -3.79 10.16
N TYR A 81 -12.50 -3.47 10.12
CA TYR A 81 -11.63 -3.30 11.28
C TYR A 81 -11.45 -1.84 11.70
N CYS A 82 -12.22 -0.92 11.11
CA CYS A 82 -12.11 0.51 11.36
C CYS A 82 -13.08 0.94 12.46
N ASP A 83 -12.55 1.46 13.56
CA ASP A 83 -13.32 1.84 14.76
C ASP A 83 -14.15 3.11 14.57
N ARG A 84 -13.92 3.84 13.48
CA ARG A 84 -14.63 5.09 13.17
C ARG A 84 -16.09 4.83 12.80
N GLU A 85 -16.96 5.72 13.26
CA GLU A 85 -18.39 5.77 12.94
C GLU A 85 -18.59 6.09 11.45
N LYS A 86 -19.42 5.29 10.78
CA LYS A 86 -19.76 5.43 9.36
C LYS A 86 -21.23 5.79 9.29
N LYS A 87 -21.54 6.96 8.73
CA LYS A 87 -22.91 7.52 8.63
C LYS A 87 -23.46 7.45 7.20
N ASP A 88 -22.66 6.95 6.26
CA ASP A 88 -23.00 6.85 4.84
C ASP A 88 -23.41 8.20 4.23
N THR A 89 -22.72 9.27 4.64
CA THR A 89 -22.96 10.63 4.13
C THR A 89 -22.20 10.89 2.82
N PRO A 90 -22.78 11.64 1.87
CA PRO A 90 -22.07 12.09 0.67
C PRO A 90 -20.81 12.91 1.00
N VAL A 91 -19.78 12.77 0.17
CA VAL A 91 -18.56 13.56 0.28
C VAL A 91 -18.75 14.91 -0.41
N GLU A 92 -18.73 16.00 0.37
CA GLU A 92 -18.94 17.36 -0.16
C GLU A 92 -17.71 17.94 -0.85
N LYS A 93 -16.53 17.67 -0.30
CA LYS A 93 -15.24 18.18 -0.78
C LYS A 93 -14.13 17.18 -0.51
N ILE A 94 -13.15 17.11 -1.40
CA ILE A 94 -11.92 16.35 -1.19
C ILE A 94 -10.88 17.21 -0.46
N LEU A 95 -10.32 16.68 0.61
CA LEU A 95 -9.32 17.32 1.47
C LEU A 95 -7.96 16.59 1.38
N ARG A 96 -6.89 17.38 1.42
CA ARG A 96 -5.51 16.91 1.61
C ARG A 96 -5.28 16.58 3.09
N PRO A 97 -4.32 15.71 3.42
CA PRO A 97 -4.08 15.32 4.83
C PRO A 97 -3.74 16.47 5.78
N TYR A 98 -3.24 17.60 5.27
CA TYR A 98 -2.90 18.78 6.07
C TYR A 98 -4.04 19.82 6.16
N GLU A 99 -5.15 19.61 5.45
CA GLU A 99 -6.27 20.55 5.47
C GLU A 99 -7.22 20.23 6.62
N GLY A 100 -7.40 21.22 7.51
CA GLY A 100 -8.35 21.11 8.62
C GLY A 100 -7.89 20.17 9.74
N ILE A 101 -8.82 19.89 10.65
CA ILE A 101 -8.64 18.95 11.77
C ILE A 101 -9.74 17.89 11.62
N ALA A 102 -9.34 16.66 11.36
CA ALA A 102 -10.27 15.56 11.22
C ALA A 102 -10.92 15.23 12.57
N ASP A 103 -12.24 15.01 12.55
CA ASP A 103 -12.96 14.39 13.66
C ASP A 103 -12.37 12.98 13.90
N PRO A 104 -11.93 12.65 15.12
CA PRO A 104 -11.27 11.38 15.41
C PRO A 104 -12.22 10.17 15.34
N ASP A 105 -13.52 10.38 15.54
CA ASP A 105 -14.50 9.32 15.66
C ASP A 105 -15.23 9.09 14.33
N ARG A 106 -15.44 10.12 13.52
CA ARG A 106 -16.14 9.98 12.22
C ARG A 106 -15.25 9.37 11.13
N CYS A 107 -15.85 8.65 10.17
CA CYS A 107 -15.18 8.13 8.98
C CYS A 107 -14.40 9.22 8.22
N LEU A 108 -13.10 8.99 7.98
CA LEU A 108 -12.24 9.96 7.27
C LEU A 108 -12.66 10.18 5.82
N LEU A 109 -13.19 9.15 5.15
CA LEU A 109 -13.66 9.25 3.76
C LEU A 109 -14.87 10.19 3.67
N GLU A 110 -15.85 10.01 4.56
CA GLU A 110 -17.04 10.86 4.65
C GLU A 110 -16.71 12.32 5.00
N GLN A 111 -15.62 12.55 5.73
CA GLN A 111 -15.10 13.89 6.02
C GLN A 111 -14.38 14.54 4.82
N GLY A 112 -14.17 13.81 3.72
CA GLY A 112 -13.51 14.32 2.53
C GLY A 112 -12.05 13.92 2.38
N TYR A 113 -11.44 13.24 3.35
CA TYR A 113 -10.06 12.78 3.21
C TYR A 113 -9.99 11.52 2.34
N ILE A 114 -9.05 11.51 1.39
CA ILE A 114 -8.83 10.34 0.54
C ILE A 114 -8.35 9.16 1.39
N CYS A 115 -9.26 8.23 1.66
CA CYS A 115 -9.05 7.01 2.41
C CYS A 115 -9.55 5.83 1.57
N VAL A 116 -8.64 4.93 1.18
CA VAL A 116 -8.98 3.79 0.30
C VAL A 116 -9.34 2.52 1.07
N GLY A 117 -9.70 2.66 2.35
CA GLY A 117 -9.96 1.50 3.23
C GLY A 117 -11.11 0.61 2.77
N SER A 118 -12.12 1.17 2.10
CA SER A 118 -13.23 0.43 1.52
C SER A 118 -12.84 -0.45 0.33
N ALA A 119 -11.71 -0.18 -0.30
CA ALA A 119 -11.19 -0.89 -1.46
C ALA A 119 -9.85 -1.60 -1.15
N THR A 120 -9.52 -1.77 0.13
CA THR A 120 -8.25 -2.38 0.57
C THR A 120 -8.50 -3.58 1.46
N TRP A 121 -7.78 -4.67 1.26
CA TRP A 121 -7.86 -5.86 2.10
C TRP A 121 -7.43 -5.56 3.55
N GLY A 122 -8.27 -5.91 4.51
CA GLY A 122 -8.18 -5.56 5.93
C GLY A 122 -7.24 -6.40 6.79
N LEU A 123 -6.32 -7.19 6.22
CA LEU A 123 -5.40 -8.04 7.01
C LEU A 123 -4.39 -7.27 7.88
N CYS A 124 -4.37 -5.94 7.76
CA CYS A 124 -3.65 -5.04 8.65
C CYS A 124 -4.47 -4.59 9.86
N GLU A 125 -5.71 -5.07 10.03
CA GLU A 125 -6.57 -4.81 11.19
C GLU A 125 -6.80 -3.29 11.45
N GLY A 126 -6.84 -2.48 10.39
CA GLY A 126 -7.19 -1.06 10.51
C GLY A 126 -6.12 -0.14 11.11
N LEU A 127 -4.85 -0.58 11.17
CA LEU A 127 -3.75 0.15 11.85
C LEU A 127 -3.70 1.66 11.58
N CYS A 128 -3.81 2.11 10.32
CA CYS A 128 -3.74 3.55 10.01
C CYS A 128 -4.97 4.32 10.49
N VAL A 129 -6.16 3.81 10.16
CA VAL A 129 -7.44 4.50 10.39
C VAL A 129 -7.77 4.62 11.87
N ASN A 130 -7.38 3.62 12.65
CA ASN A 130 -7.51 3.60 14.12
C ASN A 130 -6.41 4.43 14.82
N LYS A 131 -5.45 4.98 14.06
CA LYS A 131 -4.41 5.91 14.54
C LYS A 131 -4.52 7.31 13.93
N GLY A 132 -5.65 7.62 13.28
CA GLY A 132 -5.92 8.96 12.76
C GLY A 132 -5.37 9.25 11.37
N ALA A 133 -4.82 8.25 10.67
CA ALA A 133 -4.34 8.40 9.30
C ALA A 133 -5.28 7.71 8.29
N THR A 134 -5.38 8.25 7.08
CA THR A 134 -6.15 7.56 6.03
C THR A 134 -5.46 6.28 5.59
N CYS A 135 -6.27 5.26 5.26
CA CYS A 135 -5.75 4.06 4.61
C CYS A 135 -5.17 4.43 3.24
N ARG A 136 -3.98 3.89 2.92
CA ARG A 136 -3.23 4.15 1.68
C ARG A 136 -3.26 2.99 0.69
N GLY A 137 -3.95 1.90 1.01
CA GLY A 137 -4.11 0.79 0.07
C GLY A 137 -2.93 -0.17 -0.02
N CYS A 138 -2.04 -0.18 0.98
CA CYS A 138 -0.81 -0.97 0.91
C CYS A 138 -1.02 -2.50 0.93
N TYR A 139 -2.21 -2.98 1.27
CA TYR A 139 -2.59 -4.39 1.21
C TYR A 139 -3.27 -4.77 -0.11
N GLY A 140 -3.39 -3.84 -1.06
CA GLY A 140 -4.06 -4.10 -2.33
C GLY A 140 -5.56 -4.35 -2.18
N PRO A 141 -6.25 -4.68 -3.28
CA PRO A 141 -7.68 -4.95 -3.28
C PRO A 141 -8.02 -6.20 -2.47
N PRO A 142 -9.22 -6.28 -1.87
CA PRO A 142 -9.74 -7.53 -1.32
C PRO A 142 -9.98 -8.56 -2.44
N PRO A 143 -10.02 -9.87 -2.13
CA PRO A 143 -10.42 -10.92 -3.07
C PRO A 143 -11.87 -10.77 -3.55
#